data_AF-A0A606VMT6-F1
#
_entry.id   AF-A0A606VMT6-F1
#
_cell.length_a   1.000
_cell.length_b   1.000
_cell.length_c   1.000
_cell.angle_alpha   90.00
_cell.angle_beta   90.00
_cell.angle_gamma   90.00
#
_symmetry.space_group_name_H-M   'P 1'
#
loop_
_entity.id
_entity.type
_entity.pdbx_description
1 polymer ?
#
loop_
_entity_poly.entity_id
_entity_poly.type
_entity_poly.pdbx_seq_one_letter_code
_entity_poly.pdbx_strand_id
1 'polypeptide(L)'
;MWKAVADFGAVFDRGEFASFYEMNVLNHPVEGRNHVTQFLGHYRVVEGSNFTAMMKLYMSMENKFGDELNMMYGVGYLGLTSPSGFIKPYFAVHNLSNDYTSKKYGQATGFNGYVLGWVAAYNFDMFNEKFVISNWNEVEMDRNDAYAEQQGGTTGLNGAVTFTWKFMPRWTASVSYRYFNNKLGYDGYGDRMNYLIGFEF
;
A
#
# COMPACT_ATOMS: atom_id res chain seq x y z
N MET A 1 -9.41 2.19 16.45
CA MET A 1 -8.87 3.56 16.33
C MET A 1 -9.58 4.24 15.18
N TRP A 2 -9.88 5.53 15.30
CA TRP A 2 -10.58 6.27 14.24
C TRP A 2 -9.57 6.83 13.24
N LYS A 3 -9.88 6.75 11.95
CA LYS A 3 -9.07 7.35 10.88
C LYS A 3 -9.96 8.03 9.85
N ALA A 4 -9.42 9.06 9.22
CA ALA A 4 -9.98 9.67 8.02
C ALA A 4 -9.08 9.30 6.84
N VAL A 5 -9.69 8.92 5.71
CA VAL A 5 -8.99 8.53 4.49
C VAL A 5 -9.56 9.32 3.33
N ALA A 6 -8.69 9.84 2.48
CA ALA A 6 -9.04 10.41 1.18
C ALA A 6 -8.26 9.64 0.11
N ASP A 7 -8.99 8.91 -0.73
CA ASP A 7 -8.45 8.15 -1.86
C ASP A 7 -8.70 8.93 -3.15
N PHE A 8 -7.73 8.93 -4.06
CA PHE A 8 -7.87 9.50 -5.38
C PHE A 8 -7.03 8.76 -6.40
N GLY A 9 -7.51 8.70 -7.63
CA GLY A 9 -6.80 8.02 -8.70
C GLY A 9 -7.32 8.46 -10.05
N ALA A 10 -6.51 8.26 -11.07
CA ALA A 10 -6.88 8.56 -12.44
C ALA A 10 -6.30 7.52 -13.38
N VAL A 11 -7.03 7.26 -14.45
CA VAL A 11 -6.60 6.45 -15.59
C VAL A 11 -6.60 7.35 -16.81
N PHE A 12 -5.54 7.28 -17.61
CA PHE A 12 -5.34 8.05 -18.83
C PHE A 12 -4.66 7.15 -19.88
N ASP A 13 -4.64 7.57 -21.14
CA ASP A 13 -4.25 6.71 -22.28
C ASP A 13 -2.93 5.95 -22.06
N ARG A 14 -1.94 6.63 -21.48
CA ARG A 14 -0.60 6.08 -21.28
C ARG A 14 -0.31 5.62 -19.85
N GLY A 15 -1.26 5.64 -18.93
CA GLY A 15 -0.95 5.30 -17.55
C GLY A 15 -2.11 5.41 -16.58
N GLU A 16 -1.77 5.16 -15.33
CA GLU A 16 -2.70 5.27 -14.22
C GLU A 16 -1.93 5.63 -12.96
N PHE A 17 -2.61 6.25 -12.01
CA PHE A 17 -2.11 6.34 -10.66
C PHE A 17 -3.25 6.17 -9.65
N ALA A 18 -2.87 5.68 -8.47
CA ALA A 18 -3.69 5.62 -7.29
C ALA A 18 -2.91 6.23 -6.12
N SER A 19 -3.61 6.98 -5.29
CA SER A 19 -3.03 7.66 -4.15
C SER A 19 -4.04 7.75 -3.02
N PHE A 20 -3.54 7.84 -1.81
CA PHE A 20 -4.36 8.08 -0.64
C PHE A 20 -3.64 8.95 0.37
N TYR A 21 -4.42 9.62 1.20
CA TYR A 21 -3.98 10.26 2.42
C TYR A 21 -4.79 9.74 3.60
N GLU A 22 -4.12 9.27 4.64
CA GLU A 22 -4.73 8.84 5.89
C GLU A 22 -4.29 9.75 7.05
N MET A 23 -5.25 10.18 7.86
CA MET A 23 -5.02 10.67 9.21
C MET A 23 -5.45 9.59 10.18
N ASN A 24 -4.50 8.93 10.83
CA ASN A 24 -4.83 7.86 11.76
C ASN A 24 -4.93 8.37 13.19
N VAL A 25 -5.63 7.57 13.99
CA VAL A 25 -5.66 7.70 15.45
C VAL A 25 -6.26 9.03 15.92
N LEU A 26 -7.32 9.47 15.26
CA LEU A 26 -8.00 10.74 15.55
C LEU A 26 -8.51 10.82 17.01
N ASN A 27 -8.71 9.68 17.66
CA ASN A 27 -9.10 9.56 19.06
C ASN A 27 -7.95 9.58 20.07
N HIS A 28 -6.70 9.79 19.65
CA HIS A 28 -5.55 9.98 20.55
C HIS A 28 -5.14 11.46 20.65
N PRO A 29 -4.35 11.83 21.69
CA PRO A 29 -3.63 13.10 21.75
C PRO A 29 -2.79 13.34 20.50
N VAL A 30 -2.50 14.61 20.19
CA VAL A 30 -1.81 15.03 18.95
C VAL A 30 -0.47 14.32 18.80
N GLU A 31 0.25 14.11 19.90
CA GLU A 31 1.54 13.43 19.97
C GLU A 31 1.48 11.96 19.56
N GLY A 32 0.29 11.35 19.53
CA GLY A 32 0.07 9.96 19.12
C GLY A 32 -0.60 9.81 17.75
N ARG A 33 -0.87 10.92 17.04
CA ARG A 33 -1.43 10.90 15.69
C ARG A 33 -0.33 10.65 14.67
N ASN A 34 -0.69 10.02 13.56
CA ASN A 34 0.19 9.88 12.41
C ASN A 34 -0.55 10.16 11.10
N HIS A 35 0.25 10.47 10.08
CA HIS A 35 -0.21 10.75 8.74
C HIS A 35 0.47 9.80 7.77
N VAL A 36 -0.30 9.21 6.87
CA VAL A 36 0.24 8.35 5.83
C VAL A 36 -0.20 8.88 4.49
N THR A 37 0.72 8.93 3.53
CA THR A 37 0.37 9.17 2.13
C THR A 37 1.06 8.18 1.24
N GLN A 38 0.36 7.76 0.18
CA GLN A 38 0.90 6.89 -0.83
C GLN A 38 0.63 7.45 -2.21
N PHE A 39 1.58 7.30 -3.12
CA PHE A 39 1.38 7.41 -4.56
C PHE A 39 1.86 6.10 -5.20
N LEU A 40 1.04 5.49 -6.05
CA LEU A 40 1.42 4.36 -6.90
C LEU A 40 1.04 4.74 -8.35
N GLY A 41 2.03 4.83 -9.22
CA GLY A 41 1.86 5.21 -10.62
C GLY A 41 2.43 4.16 -11.57
N HIS A 42 1.77 4.01 -12.71
CA HIS A 42 2.20 3.19 -13.83
C HIS A 42 2.16 4.02 -15.12
N TYR A 43 3.24 3.96 -15.91
CA TYR A 43 3.34 4.63 -17.20
C TYR A 43 3.83 3.69 -18.30
N ARG A 44 3.07 3.59 -19.40
CA ARG A 44 3.41 2.81 -20.60
C ARG A 44 4.43 3.55 -21.45
N VAL A 45 5.71 3.25 -21.22
CA VAL A 45 6.84 3.84 -21.94
C VAL A 45 6.79 3.48 -23.43
N VAL A 46 6.44 2.23 -23.74
CA VAL A 46 6.28 1.74 -25.11
C VAL A 46 4.79 1.72 -25.46
N GLU A 47 4.44 2.33 -26.59
CA GLU A 47 3.07 2.35 -27.10
C GLU A 47 2.58 0.93 -27.41
N GLY A 48 1.31 0.63 -27.08
CA GLY A 48 0.73 -0.71 -27.24
C GLY A 48 1.23 -1.77 -26.25
N SER A 49 2.24 -1.47 -25.43
CA SER A 49 2.73 -2.41 -24.42
C SER A 49 1.90 -2.37 -23.14
N ASN A 50 1.70 -3.54 -22.54
CA ASN A 50 1.14 -3.67 -21.20
C ASN A 50 2.19 -3.55 -20.09
N PHE A 51 3.48 -3.53 -20.44
CA PHE A 51 4.55 -3.24 -19.48
C PHE A 51 4.66 -1.74 -19.22
N THR A 52 4.91 -1.40 -17.96
CA THR A 52 4.95 -0.03 -17.49
C THR A 52 6.20 0.24 -16.68
N ALA A 53 6.74 1.45 -16.77
CA ALA A 53 7.54 1.98 -15.68
C ALA A 53 6.59 2.23 -14.49
N MET A 54 6.91 1.66 -13.34
CA MET A 54 6.13 1.77 -12.11
C MET A 54 6.93 2.56 -11.07
N MET A 55 6.24 3.41 -10.33
CA MET A 55 6.79 4.14 -9.20
C MET A 55 5.81 4.10 -8.03
N LYS A 56 6.32 3.88 -6.82
CA LYS A 56 5.58 4.03 -5.58
C LYS A 56 6.35 4.92 -4.61
N LEU A 57 5.64 5.87 -4.01
CA LEU A 57 6.09 6.61 -2.84
C LEU A 57 5.13 6.27 -1.71
N TYR A 58 5.65 5.80 -0.57
CA TYR A 58 4.84 5.59 0.64
C TYR A 58 5.52 6.30 1.79
N MET A 59 4.87 7.32 2.32
CA MET A 59 5.37 8.14 3.42
C MET A 59 4.52 7.89 4.65
N SER A 60 5.16 7.59 5.76
CA SER A 60 4.58 7.57 7.11
C SER A 60 5.24 8.68 7.91
N MET A 61 4.43 9.62 8.40
CA MET A 61 4.87 10.69 9.29
C MET A 61 4.35 10.37 10.68
N GLU A 62 5.27 10.02 11.60
CA GLU A 62 4.92 9.61 12.95
C GLU A 62 5.58 10.50 14.00
N ASN A 63 4.77 11.09 14.88
CA ASN A 63 5.25 12.01 15.92
C ASN A 63 6.14 11.35 17.00
N LYS A 64 6.24 10.01 17.05
CA LYS A 64 6.99 9.28 18.10
C LYS A 64 8.04 8.30 17.59
N PHE A 65 7.77 7.62 16.48
CA PHE A 65 8.58 6.49 16.04
C PHE A 65 9.52 6.83 14.87
N GLY A 66 9.45 8.09 14.39
CA GLY A 66 10.26 8.59 13.27
C GLY A 66 9.51 8.53 11.95
N ASP A 67 9.94 9.36 11.02
CA ASP A 67 9.35 9.42 9.69
C ASP A 67 9.99 8.35 8.78
N GLU A 68 9.18 7.81 7.88
CA GLU A 68 9.59 6.82 6.90
C GLU A 68 9.10 7.21 5.51
N LEU A 69 10.00 7.24 4.53
CA LEU A 69 9.68 7.37 3.11
C LEU A 69 10.25 6.18 2.34
N ASN A 70 9.36 5.33 1.87
CA ASN A 70 9.67 4.23 0.95
C ASN A 70 9.52 4.73 -0.48
N MET A 71 10.60 4.62 -1.25
CA MET A 71 10.65 4.97 -2.66
C MET A 71 10.90 3.70 -3.45
N MET A 72 9.92 3.30 -4.25
CA MET A 72 10.02 2.11 -5.07
C MET A 72 9.88 2.48 -6.54
N TYR A 73 10.71 1.90 -7.39
CA TYR A 73 10.59 2.09 -8.84
C TYR A 73 11.05 0.83 -9.58
N GLY A 74 10.39 0.55 -10.70
CA GLY A 74 10.69 -0.64 -11.49
C GLY A 74 9.69 -0.86 -12.61
N VAL A 75 9.31 -2.12 -12.80
CA VAL A 75 8.45 -2.56 -13.89
C VAL A 75 7.12 -3.07 -13.36
N GLY A 76 6.05 -2.70 -14.04
CA GLY A 76 4.70 -3.19 -13.77
C GLY A 76 4.06 -3.79 -15.02
N TYR A 77 2.94 -4.49 -14.84
CA TYR A 77 2.17 -5.06 -15.94
C TYR A 77 0.68 -4.78 -15.76
N LEU A 78 0.06 -4.16 -16.75
CA LEU A 78 -1.37 -3.77 -16.73
C LEU A 78 -2.24 -4.63 -17.64
N GLY A 79 -1.71 -5.74 -18.17
CA GLY A 79 -2.41 -6.56 -19.16
C GLY A 79 -3.29 -7.67 -18.59
N LEU A 80 -3.29 -7.91 -17.27
CA LEU A 80 -4.17 -8.92 -16.65
C LEU A 80 -5.49 -8.25 -16.24
N THR A 81 -6.33 -8.00 -17.23
CA THR A 81 -7.63 -7.33 -17.04
C THR A 81 -8.76 -8.13 -17.68
N SER A 82 -9.96 -7.96 -17.14
CA SER A 82 -11.21 -8.54 -17.60
C SER A 82 -12.35 -7.56 -17.29
N PRO A 83 -13.56 -7.75 -17.84
CA PRO A 83 -14.70 -6.89 -17.52
C PRO A 83 -15.07 -6.89 -16.03
N SER A 84 -14.80 -7.97 -15.31
CA SER A 84 -15.13 -8.10 -13.88
C SER A 84 -13.97 -7.75 -12.96
N GLY A 85 -12.73 -7.63 -13.44
CA GLY A 85 -11.61 -7.42 -12.53
C GLY A 85 -10.24 -7.36 -13.19
N PHE A 86 -9.22 -7.18 -12.36
CA PHE A 86 -7.83 -7.06 -12.78
C PHE A 86 -6.86 -7.61 -11.74
N ILE A 87 -5.64 -7.89 -12.20
CA ILE A 87 -4.44 -8.07 -11.37
C ILE A 87 -3.32 -7.22 -11.98
N LYS A 88 -2.66 -6.40 -11.16
CA LYS A 88 -1.62 -5.47 -11.60
C LYS A 88 -0.34 -5.75 -10.82
N PRO A 89 0.48 -6.72 -11.25
CA PRO A 89 1.74 -7.02 -10.57
C PRO A 89 2.82 -6.00 -10.95
N TYR A 90 3.80 -5.84 -10.06
CA TYR A 90 5.01 -5.08 -10.28
C TYR A 90 6.18 -5.66 -9.50
N PHE A 91 7.38 -5.39 -10.01
CA PHE A 91 8.65 -5.65 -9.34
C PHE A 91 9.48 -4.37 -9.32
N ALA A 92 9.97 -3.99 -8.16
CA ALA A 92 10.62 -2.71 -7.94
C ALA A 92 11.87 -2.83 -7.07
N VAL A 93 12.83 -1.94 -7.32
CA VAL A 93 13.90 -1.63 -6.37
C VAL A 93 13.32 -0.75 -5.26
N HIS A 94 13.75 -0.97 -4.02
CA HIS A 94 13.31 -0.22 -2.84
C HIS A 94 14.46 0.63 -2.30
N ASN A 95 14.25 1.94 -2.23
CA ASN A 95 15.07 2.85 -1.44
C ASN A 95 14.26 3.41 -0.27
N LEU A 96 14.95 3.64 0.83
CA LEU A 96 14.37 4.04 2.10
C LEU A 96 15.01 5.35 2.56
N SER A 97 14.20 6.26 3.06
CA SER A 97 14.63 7.34 3.96
C SER A 97 13.90 7.12 5.29
N ASN A 98 14.66 6.95 6.37
CA ASN A 98 14.13 6.60 7.69
C ASN A 98 15.06 7.16 8.77
N ASP A 99 14.47 7.67 9.86
CA ASP A 99 15.20 8.27 10.98
C ASP A 99 15.89 7.24 11.90
N TYR A 100 15.60 5.95 11.70
CA TYR A 100 16.15 4.87 12.51
C TYR A 100 17.66 4.70 12.30
N THR A 101 18.39 4.70 13.42
CA THR A 101 19.83 4.44 13.47
C THR A 101 20.11 3.23 14.35
N SER A 102 20.56 2.13 13.73
CA SER A 102 21.06 0.96 14.43
C SER A 102 22.39 1.26 15.10
N LYS A 103 22.59 0.76 16.33
CA LYS A 103 23.89 0.81 17.01
C LYS A 103 24.95 -0.08 16.34
N LYS A 104 24.52 -1.09 15.59
CA LYS A 104 25.40 -2.09 14.95
C LYS A 104 25.63 -1.78 13.48
N TYR A 105 24.58 -1.36 12.78
CA TYR A 105 24.56 -1.24 11.31
C TYR A 105 24.53 0.21 10.80
N GLY A 106 24.34 1.20 11.69
CA GLY A 106 24.23 2.60 11.30
C GLY A 106 22.83 2.98 10.79
N GLN A 107 22.79 3.91 9.84
CA GLN A 107 21.53 4.46 9.30
C GLN A 107 20.77 3.41 8.47
N ALA A 108 19.45 3.35 8.62
CA ALA A 108 18.58 2.53 7.75
C ALA A 108 18.32 3.15 6.36
N THR A 109 18.65 4.44 6.19
CA THR A 109 18.47 5.16 4.93
C THR A 109 19.39 4.62 3.82
N GLY A 110 18.85 4.43 2.62
CA GLY A 110 19.58 3.96 1.43
C GLY A 110 18.84 2.86 0.67
N PHE A 111 19.58 2.05 -0.06
CA PHE A 111 19.04 0.87 -0.72
C PHE A 111 18.48 -0.11 0.33
N ASN A 112 17.29 -0.64 0.07
CA ASN A 112 16.56 -1.52 0.98
C ASN A 112 15.97 -2.72 0.24
N GLY A 113 16.67 -3.20 -0.80
CA GLY A 113 16.32 -4.42 -1.49
C GLY A 113 15.27 -4.25 -2.58
N TYR A 114 14.37 -5.23 -2.66
CA TYR A 114 13.41 -5.38 -3.75
C TYR A 114 12.00 -5.64 -3.23
N VAL A 115 11.00 -5.22 -4.01
CA VAL A 115 9.59 -5.47 -3.73
C VAL A 115 8.94 -6.16 -4.91
N LEU A 116 8.31 -7.30 -4.64
CA LEU A 116 7.30 -7.89 -5.51
C LEU A 116 5.94 -7.52 -4.94
N GLY A 117 5.12 -6.81 -5.70
CA GLY A 117 3.79 -6.43 -5.24
C GLY A 117 2.73 -6.51 -6.31
N TRP A 118 1.47 -6.42 -5.90
CA TRP A 118 0.34 -6.36 -6.80
C TRP A 118 -0.86 -5.65 -6.19
N VAL A 119 -1.74 -5.18 -7.08
CA VAL A 119 -3.10 -4.77 -6.75
C VAL A 119 -4.07 -5.57 -7.61
N ALA A 120 -5.06 -6.18 -6.99
CA ALA A 120 -6.10 -6.97 -7.65
C ALA A 120 -7.48 -6.51 -7.19
N ALA A 121 -8.47 -6.62 -8.08
CA ALA A 121 -9.86 -6.37 -7.75
C ALA A 121 -10.77 -7.26 -8.59
N TYR A 122 -11.89 -7.68 -7.99
CA TYR A 122 -12.95 -8.45 -8.63
C TYR A 122 -14.30 -7.87 -8.21
N ASN A 123 -15.06 -7.41 -9.19
CA ASN A 123 -16.39 -6.84 -9.06
C ASN A 123 -17.41 -7.93 -9.38
N PHE A 124 -18.47 -8.01 -8.58
CA PHE A 124 -19.56 -8.95 -8.79
C PHE A 124 -20.86 -8.40 -8.22
N ASP A 125 -21.97 -8.91 -8.74
CA ASP A 125 -23.31 -8.59 -8.27
C ASP A 125 -23.88 -9.80 -7.52
N MET A 126 -24.53 -9.56 -6.38
CA MET A 126 -25.18 -10.59 -5.58
C MET A 126 -26.41 -9.98 -4.89
N PHE A 127 -27.56 -10.67 -4.88
CA PHE A 127 -28.80 -10.13 -4.30
C PHE A 127 -29.22 -8.73 -4.82
N ASN A 128 -28.95 -8.44 -6.11
CA ASN A 128 -29.15 -7.12 -6.74
C ASN A 128 -28.28 -5.98 -6.16
N GLU A 129 -27.27 -6.32 -5.37
CA GLU A 129 -26.31 -5.40 -4.79
C GLU A 129 -24.94 -5.53 -5.47
N LYS A 130 -24.15 -4.45 -5.44
CA LYS A 130 -22.82 -4.39 -6.08
C LYS A 130 -21.71 -4.56 -5.06
N PHE A 131 -20.80 -5.49 -5.32
CA PHE A 131 -19.69 -5.83 -4.44
C PHE A 131 -18.35 -5.80 -5.17
N VAL A 132 -17.30 -5.55 -4.39
CA VAL A 132 -15.91 -5.65 -4.83
C VAL A 132 -15.11 -6.41 -3.78
N ILE A 133 -14.35 -7.41 -4.21
CA ILE A 133 -13.24 -7.95 -3.42
C ILE A 133 -11.95 -7.40 -4.03
N SER A 134 -11.15 -6.72 -3.23
CA SER A 134 -9.83 -6.23 -3.64
C SER A 134 -8.72 -6.78 -2.76
N ASN A 135 -7.54 -6.89 -3.33
CA ASN A 135 -6.33 -7.27 -2.61
C ASN A 135 -5.17 -6.40 -3.06
N TRP A 136 -4.42 -5.89 -2.10
CA TRP A 136 -3.06 -5.39 -2.35
C TRP A 136 -2.09 -6.20 -1.51
N ASN A 137 -0.91 -6.44 -2.05
CA ASN A 137 0.12 -7.22 -1.37
C ASN A 137 1.50 -6.76 -1.81
N GLU A 138 2.45 -6.79 -0.87
CA GLU A 138 3.86 -6.51 -1.08
C GLU A 138 4.70 -7.52 -0.32
N VAL A 139 5.69 -8.07 -1.02
CA VAL A 139 6.74 -8.93 -0.49
C VAL A 139 8.06 -8.20 -0.65
N GLU A 140 8.69 -7.88 0.47
CA GLU A 140 9.98 -7.22 0.54
C GLU A 140 11.08 -8.27 0.74
N MET A 141 12.17 -8.11 -0.01
CA MET A 141 13.31 -9.04 -0.06
C MET A 141 14.61 -8.24 0.05
N ASP A 142 15.65 -8.83 0.64
CA ASP A 142 16.98 -8.24 0.76
C ASP A 142 16.99 -6.82 1.38
N ARG A 143 16.17 -6.61 2.40
CA ARG A 143 16.18 -5.37 3.19
C ARG A 143 17.57 -5.14 3.78
N ASN A 144 17.95 -3.87 3.94
CA ASN A 144 19.22 -3.56 4.57
C ASN A 144 19.21 -3.95 6.05
N ASP A 145 20.39 -4.22 6.61
CA ASP A 145 20.53 -4.80 7.96
C ASP A 145 19.95 -3.90 9.06
N ALA A 146 20.12 -2.58 8.96
CA ALA A 146 19.59 -1.63 9.94
C ALA A 146 18.05 -1.62 9.93
N TYR A 147 17.44 -1.64 8.74
CA TYR A 147 15.99 -1.73 8.60
C TYR A 147 15.46 -3.10 9.01
N ALA A 148 16.18 -4.18 8.68
CA ALA A 148 15.85 -5.53 9.09
C ALA A 148 15.85 -5.68 10.62
N GLU A 149 16.82 -5.06 11.32
CA GLU A 149 16.86 -4.99 12.79
C GLU A 149 15.61 -4.28 13.35
N GLN A 150 15.18 -3.17 12.73
CA GLN A 150 13.99 -2.44 13.15
C GLN A 150 12.68 -3.21 12.88
N GLN A 151 12.59 -3.93 11.77
CA GLN A 151 11.35 -4.57 11.30
C GLN A 151 11.25 -6.07 11.61
N GLY A 152 12.26 -6.68 12.24
CA GLY A 152 12.26 -8.10 12.60
C GLY A 152 12.73 -9.07 11.50
N GLY A 153 13.32 -8.58 10.40
CA GLY A 153 13.94 -9.46 9.42
C GLY A 153 14.24 -8.86 8.05
N THR A 154 15.08 -9.58 7.29
CA THR A 154 15.54 -9.20 5.93
C THR A 154 14.46 -9.36 4.85
N THR A 155 13.40 -10.10 5.16
CA THR A 155 12.19 -10.23 4.34
C THR A 155 10.99 -9.72 5.10
N GLY A 156 9.96 -9.28 4.39
CA GLY A 156 8.66 -9.16 5.01
C GLY A 156 7.50 -9.10 4.03
N LEU A 157 6.31 -9.09 4.61
CA LEU A 157 5.04 -9.19 3.91
C LEU A 157 4.11 -8.12 4.46
N ASN A 158 3.34 -7.49 3.59
CA ASN A 158 2.26 -6.60 3.98
C ASN A 158 1.18 -6.63 2.91
N GLY A 159 -0.07 -6.82 3.32
CA GLY A 159 -1.18 -6.87 2.39
C GLY A 159 -2.52 -6.74 3.09
N ALA A 160 -3.57 -6.54 2.31
CA ALA A 160 -4.92 -6.64 2.82
C ALA A 160 -5.87 -7.20 1.77
N VAL A 161 -6.85 -7.98 2.21
CA VAL A 161 -8.04 -8.33 1.43
C VAL A 161 -9.18 -7.45 1.94
N THR A 162 -9.86 -6.77 1.03
CA THR A 162 -10.98 -5.88 1.35
C THR A 162 -12.23 -6.34 0.61
N PHE A 163 -13.32 -6.50 1.36
CA PHE A 163 -14.65 -6.66 0.82
C PHE A 163 -15.37 -5.32 0.92
N THR A 164 -15.93 -4.84 -0.18
CA THR A 164 -16.63 -3.56 -0.28
C THR A 164 -18.02 -3.77 -0.85
N TRP A 165 -19.03 -3.19 -0.21
CA TRP A 165 -20.42 -3.12 -0.66
C TRP A 165 -20.79 -1.68 -1.02
N LYS A 166 -21.28 -1.47 -2.24
CA LYS A 166 -21.86 -0.19 -2.66
C LYS A 166 -23.36 -0.19 -2.36
N PHE A 167 -23.72 0.20 -1.14
CA PHE A 167 -25.09 0.10 -0.61
C PHE A 167 -26.00 1.29 -0.98
N MET A 168 -25.42 2.39 -1.45
CA MET A 168 -26.13 3.52 -2.06
C MET A 168 -25.27 4.12 -3.18
N PRO A 169 -25.82 4.91 -4.12
CA PRO A 169 -25.09 5.39 -5.31
C PRO A 169 -23.72 6.05 -5.05
N ARG A 170 -23.52 6.64 -3.86
CA ARG A 170 -22.28 7.31 -3.46
C ARG A 170 -21.73 6.79 -2.13
N TRP A 171 -22.30 5.75 -1.55
CA TRP A 171 -21.86 5.25 -0.25
C TRP A 171 -21.37 3.80 -0.34
N THR A 172 -20.25 3.55 0.31
CA THR A 172 -19.64 2.23 0.41
C THR A 172 -19.41 1.84 1.86
N ALA A 173 -19.52 0.54 2.13
CA ALA A 173 -19.12 -0.05 3.40
C ALA A 173 -18.09 -1.13 3.11
N SER A 174 -16.96 -1.10 3.82
CA SER A 174 -15.85 -2.02 3.58
C SER A 174 -15.33 -2.67 4.85
N VAL A 175 -14.96 -3.94 4.74
CA VAL A 175 -14.22 -4.70 5.76
C VAL A 175 -12.91 -5.15 5.15
N SER A 176 -11.79 -4.78 5.77
CA SER A 176 -10.45 -5.15 5.33
C SER A 176 -9.75 -6.02 6.36
N TYR A 177 -9.36 -7.23 5.98
CA TYR A 177 -8.40 -8.03 6.74
C TYR A 177 -6.99 -7.69 6.25
N ARG A 178 -6.21 -6.99 7.07
CA ARG A 178 -4.82 -6.66 6.80
C ARG A 178 -3.93 -7.67 7.53
N TYR A 179 -2.95 -8.19 6.83
CA TYR A 179 -1.97 -9.15 7.33
C TYR A 179 -0.56 -8.64 7.03
N PHE A 180 0.39 -8.99 7.88
CA PHE A 180 1.78 -8.63 7.72
C PHE A 180 2.71 -9.61 8.42
N ASN A 181 3.96 -9.66 7.98
CA ASN A 181 5.03 -10.39 8.64
C ASN A 181 6.30 -9.55 8.61
N ASN A 182 6.96 -9.36 9.76
CA ASN A 182 8.15 -8.52 9.90
C ASN A 182 7.93 -7.12 9.30
N LYS A 183 6.91 -6.43 9.81
CA LYS A 183 6.50 -5.09 9.33
C LYS A 183 5.82 -4.33 10.48
N LEU A 184 5.75 -3.01 10.35
CA LEU A 184 5.14 -2.12 11.36
C LEU A 184 5.82 -2.23 12.73
N GLY A 185 7.13 -2.51 12.76
CA GLY A 185 7.90 -2.69 13.99
C GLY A 185 7.52 -3.93 14.80
N TYR A 186 6.86 -4.91 14.17
CA TYR A 186 6.47 -6.18 14.79
C TYR A 186 7.28 -7.33 14.22
N ASP A 187 7.89 -8.13 15.10
CA ASP A 187 8.62 -9.35 14.76
C ASP A 187 7.66 -10.54 14.65
N GLY A 188 7.63 -11.17 13.48
CA GLY A 188 6.70 -12.25 13.14
C GLY A 188 5.39 -11.77 12.50
N TYR A 189 4.39 -12.65 12.53
CA TYR A 189 3.11 -12.45 11.86
C TYR A 189 2.15 -11.63 12.73
N GLY A 190 1.51 -10.63 12.12
CA GLY A 190 0.41 -9.91 12.74
C GLY A 190 -0.70 -9.61 11.74
N ASP A 191 -1.87 -9.30 12.29
CA ASP A 191 -3.04 -8.95 11.50
C ASP A 191 -3.90 -7.88 12.18
N ARG A 192 -4.83 -7.32 11.41
CA ARG A 192 -5.86 -6.39 11.91
C ARG A 192 -7.07 -6.36 10.99
N MET A 193 -8.25 -6.17 11.57
CA MET A 193 -9.47 -5.86 10.83
C MET A 193 -9.71 -4.34 10.81
N ASN A 194 -10.06 -3.81 9.64
CA ASN A 194 -10.47 -2.42 9.46
C ASN A 194 -11.91 -2.37 8.94
N TYR A 195 -12.65 -1.38 9.40
CA TYR A 195 -14.02 -1.09 8.95
C TYR A 195 -14.04 0.34 8.41
N LEU A 196 -14.63 0.54 7.23
CA LEU A 196 -14.68 1.85 6.56
C LEU A 196 -16.10 2.10 6.05
N ILE A 197 -16.60 3.32 6.28
CA ILE A 197 -17.71 3.89 5.52
C ILE A 197 -17.13 4.96 4.61
N GLY A 198 -17.35 4.84 3.31
CA GLY A 198 -16.82 5.74 2.28
C GLY A 198 -17.91 6.54 1.57
N PHE A 199 -17.53 7.71 1.05
CA PHE A 199 -18.35 8.55 0.18
C PHE A 199 -17.60 8.87 -1.12
N GLU A 200 -18.24 8.64 -2.26
CA GLU A 200 -17.71 8.88 -3.61
C GLU A 200 -18.18 10.25 -4.13
N PHE A 201 -17.22 11.14 -4.46
CA PHE A 201 -17.50 12.50 -4.93
C PHE A 201 -17.82 12.57 -6.42
#